data_AF-A0A7R8CUP6-F1
#
_entry.id   AF-A0A7R8CUP6-F1
#
_cell.length_a   1.000
_cell.length_b   1.000
_cell.length_c   1.000
_cell.angle_alpha   90.00
_cell.angle_beta   90.00
_cell.angle_gamma   90.00
#
_symmetry.space_group_name_H-M   'P 1'
#
loop_
_entity.id
_entity.type
_entity.pdbx_description
1 polymer ?
#
loop_
_entity_poly.entity_id
_entity_poly.type
_entity_poly.pdbx_seq_one_letter_code
_entity_poly.pdbx_strand_id
1 'polypeptide(L)'
;MAQSRLEKIGTIYSRTSSLLNSGAVKHKPIWYDVYEAFPPKYEPRWDRSPPLSKDNSKRKVLYEEDIIRARFYDHFQENIHETINLHDPESKCISQLFIEAYNATCVDIDDKSRFLAAVDTLELEKKTLI
;
A
#
# COMPACT_ATOMS: atom_id res chain seq x y z
N MET A 1 4.44 -45.06 -7.07
CA MET A 1 3.51 -43.98 -7.46
C MET A 1 4.26 -43.05 -8.38
N ALA A 2 3.73 -42.78 -9.58
CA ALA A 2 4.34 -41.80 -10.48
C ALA A 2 4.15 -40.39 -9.91
N GLN A 3 5.21 -39.59 -9.88
CA GLN A 3 5.16 -38.19 -9.45
C GLN A 3 6.01 -37.34 -10.40
N SER A 4 5.60 -36.09 -10.62
CA SER A 4 6.37 -35.14 -11.44
C SER A 4 7.09 -34.14 -10.54
N ARG A 5 8.43 -34.11 -10.65
CA ARG A 5 9.30 -33.14 -9.97
C ARG A 5 9.78 -32.00 -10.88
N LEU A 6 9.17 -31.84 -12.05
CA LEU A 6 9.56 -30.81 -13.03
C LEU A 6 8.94 -29.45 -12.66
N GLU A 7 9.66 -28.65 -11.88
CA GLU A 7 9.20 -27.35 -11.40
C GLU A 7 9.17 -26.26 -12.48
N LYS A 8 10.07 -26.35 -13.47
CA LYS A 8 10.21 -25.35 -14.54
C LYS A 8 9.25 -25.55 -15.72
N ILE A 9 8.49 -26.65 -15.72
CA ILE A 9 7.65 -27.05 -16.86
C ILE A 9 6.19 -27.05 -16.42
N GLY A 10 5.40 -26.15 -17.01
CA GLY A 10 3.98 -26.00 -16.72
C GLY A 10 3.70 -25.57 -15.27
N THR A 11 2.50 -25.88 -14.78
CA THR A 11 2.11 -25.63 -13.39
C THR A 11 1.92 -26.92 -12.63
N ILE A 12 1.78 -26.84 -11.31
CA ILE A 12 1.39 -28.01 -10.50
C ILE A 12 0.06 -28.59 -11.00
N TYR A 13 -0.90 -27.72 -11.32
CA TYR A 13 -2.23 -28.12 -11.79
C TYR A 13 -2.14 -28.88 -13.11
N SER A 14 -1.53 -28.29 -14.14
CA SER A 14 -1.44 -28.93 -15.46
C SER A 14 -0.75 -30.29 -15.38
N ARG A 15 0.33 -30.41 -14.58
CA ARG A 15 1.06 -31.66 -14.40
C ARG A 15 0.23 -32.71 -13.67
N THR A 16 -0.48 -32.33 -12.61
CA THR A 16 -1.37 -33.27 -11.90
C THR A 16 -2.53 -33.72 -12.77
N SER A 17 -3.16 -32.82 -13.53
CA SER A 17 -4.24 -33.15 -14.47
C SER A 17 -3.78 -34.13 -15.54
N SER A 18 -2.60 -33.93 -16.14
CA SER A 18 -2.05 -34.88 -17.12
C SER A 18 -1.73 -36.25 -16.51
N LEU A 19 -1.25 -36.30 -15.26
CA LEU A 19 -0.97 -37.55 -14.55
C LEU A 19 -2.24 -38.32 -14.16
N LEU A 20 -3.31 -37.60 -13.80
CA LEU A 20 -4.63 -38.18 -13.54
C LEU A 20 -5.25 -38.70 -14.84
N ASN A 21 -5.23 -37.91 -15.92
CA ASN A 21 -5.81 -38.28 -17.22
C ASN A 21 -5.10 -39.46 -17.89
N SER A 22 -3.78 -39.59 -17.69
CA SER A 22 -3.01 -40.73 -18.19
C SER A 22 -3.14 -42.00 -17.33
N GLY A 23 -3.81 -41.92 -16.17
CA GLY A 23 -3.92 -43.02 -15.21
C GLY A 23 -2.62 -43.36 -14.47
N ALA A 24 -1.55 -42.56 -14.65
CA ALA A 24 -0.27 -42.72 -13.96
C ALA A 24 -0.39 -42.45 -12.45
N VAL A 25 -1.32 -41.59 -12.06
CA VAL A 25 -1.74 -41.35 -10.68
C VAL A 25 -3.20 -41.76 -10.53
N LYS A 26 -3.48 -42.68 -9.59
CA LYS A 26 -4.83 -43.19 -9.34
C LYS A 26 -5.65 -42.32 -8.38
N HIS A 27 -4.97 -41.62 -7.47
CA HIS A 27 -5.62 -40.85 -6.41
C HIS A 27 -5.49 -39.36 -6.67
N LYS A 28 -6.63 -38.68 -6.81
CA LYS A 28 -6.70 -37.22 -6.94
C LYS A 28 -6.26 -36.55 -5.62
N PRO A 29 -5.34 -35.56 -5.66
CA PRO A 29 -4.96 -34.81 -4.48
C PRO A 29 -6.14 -34.03 -3.88
N ILE A 30 -6.16 -33.88 -2.56
CA ILE A 30 -7.24 -33.19 -1.82
C ILE A 30 -7.47 -31.76 -2.32
N TRP A 31 -6.41 -31.05 -2.70
CA TRP A 31 -6.49 -29.67 -3.16
C TRP A 31 -7.01 -29.52 -4.61
N TYR A 32 -7.06 -30.60 -5.39
CA TYR A 32 -7.33 -30.50 -6.84
C TYR A 32 -8.74 -29.98 -7.13
N ASP A 33 -9.76 -30.49 -6.43
CA ASP A 33 -11.15 -30.02 -6.58
C ASP A 33 -11.29 -28.53 -6.23
N VAL A 34 -10.58 -28.09 -5.19
CA VAL A 34 -10.58 -26.69 -4.76
C VAL A 34 -9.96 -25.79 -5.83
N TYR A 35 -8.84 -26.22 -6.41
CA TYR A 35 -8.17 -25.47 -7.49
C TYR A 35 -9.02 -25.43 -8.76
N GLU A 36 -9.69 -26.53 -9.10
CA GLU A 36 -10.55 -26.64 -10.29
C GLU A 36 -11.80 -25.76 -10.16
N ALA A 37 -12.41 -25.70 -8.98
CA ALA A 37 -13.56 -24.86 -8.70
C ALA A 37 -13.21 -23.36 -8.58
N PHE A 38 -12.05 -23.05 -7.99
CA PHE A 38 -11.61 -21.68 -7.71
C PHE A 38 -10.18 -21.45 -8.22
N PRO A 39 -9.96 -21.42 -9.55
CA PRO A 39 -8.63 -21.24 -10.09
C PRO A 39 -8.09 -19.84 -9.77
N PRO A 40 -6.77 -19.69 -9.52
CA PRO A 40 -6.16 -18.40 -9.28
C PRO A 40 -6.20 -17.53 -10.55
N LYS A 41 -6.22 -16.20 -10.38
CA LYS A 41 -6.19 -15.25 -11.52
C LYS A 41 -4.97 -15.44 -12.42
N TYR A 42 -3.80 -15.70 -11.82
CA TYR A 42 -2.57 -16.00 -12.53
C TYR A 42 -2.09 -17.39 -12.15
N GLU A 43 -1.81 -18.20 -13.16
CA GLU A 43 -1.29 -19.54 -12.94
C GLU A 43 0.14 -19.48 -12.37
N PRO A 44 0.49 -20.34 -11.39
CA PRO A 44 1.83 -20.38 -10.79
C PRO A 44 2.84 -21.05 -11.74
N ARG A 45 3.23 -20.32 -12.79
CA ARG A 45 4.21 -20.74 -13.78
C ARG A 45 5.61 -20.33 -13.37
N TRP A 46 6.58 -21.17 -13.69
CA TRP A 46 7.98 -20.79 -13.63
C TRP A 46 8.32 -19.94 -14.85
N ASP A 47 8.18 -18.63 -14.72
CA ASP A 47 8.60 -17.69 -15.74
C ASP A 47 10.03 -17.21 -15.47
N ARG A 48 10.85 -17.15 -16.53
CA ARG A 48 12.19 -16.58 -16.41
C ARG A 48 12.04 -15.08 -16.18
N SER A 49 12.50 -14.59 -15.03
CA SER A 49 12.51 -13.14 -14.74
C SER A 49 13.24 -12.41 -15.88
N PRO A 50 12.56 -11.53 -16.64
CA PRO A 50 13.25 -10.70 -17.60
C PRO A 50 14.24 -9.79 -16.86
N PRO A 51 15.36 -9.40 -17.49
CA PRO A 51 16.22 -8.38 -16.91
C PRO A 51 15.35 -7.15 -16.62
N LEU A 52 15.37 -6.66 -15.36
CA LEU A 52 14.61 -5.47 -14.97
C LEU A 52 14.97 -4.35 -15.96
N SER A 53 14.03 -3.96 -16.82
CA SER A 53 14.15 -2.69 -17.52
C SER A 53 14.21 -1.59 -16.45
N LYS A 54 15.08 -0.60 -16.63
CA LYS A 54 15.19 0.56 -15.72
C LYS A 54 13.83 1.24 -15.48
N ASP A 55 12.90 1.12 -16.42
CA ASP A 55 11.57 1.70 -16.39
C ASP A 55 10.59 1.01 -15.43
N ASN A 56 10.90 -0.18 -14.91
CA ASN A 56 10.12 -0.84 -13.86
C ASN A 56 10.47 -0.33 -12.45
N SER A 57 11.22 0.76 -12.34
CA SER A 57 11.42 1.45 -11.07
C SER A 57 10.06 1.91 -10.54
N LYS A 58 9.67 1.36 -9.39
CA LYS A 58 8.41 1.65 -8.70
C LYS A 58 8.25 3.17 -8.62
N ARG A 59 7.17 3.71 -9.21
CA ARG A 59 6.87 5.14 -9.15
C ARG A 59 6.70 5.56 -7.69
N LYS A 60 7.25 6.71 -7.31
CA LYS A 60 7.01 7.29 -5.98
C LYS A 60 5.53 7.66 -5.88
N VAL A 61 4.88 7.28 -4.77
CA VAL A 61 3.52 7.71 -4.43
C VAL A 61 3.67 8.97 -3.61
N LEU A 62 3.31 10.12 -4.18
CA LEU A 62 3.36 11.43 -3.54
C LEU A 62 2.00 12.09 -3.74
N TYR A 63 1.49 12.72 -2.70
CA TYR A 63 0.23 13.46 -2.72
C TYR A 63 0.48 14.97 -2.69
N GLU A 64 -0.52 15.77 -3.03
CA GLU A 64 -0.40 17.23 -3.06
C GLU A 64 -0.15 17.80 -1.66
N GLU A 65 -0.78 17.21 -0.63
CA GLU A 65 -0.60 17.62 0.74
C GLU A 65 0.79 17.29 1.31
N ASP A 66 1.56 16.40 0.68
CA ASP A 66 2.92 16.07 1.13
C ASP A 66 3.87 17.26 0.99
N ILE A 67 3.59 18.18 0.05
CA ILE A 67 4.32 19.45 -0.08
C ILE A 67 4.11 20.31 1.17
N ILE A 68 2.88 20.35 1.67
CA ILE A 68 2.50 21.14 2.84
C ILE A 68 3.03 20.47 4.12
N ARG A 69 2.95 19.14 4.21
CA ARG A 69 3.55 18.37 5.31
C ARG A 69 5.06 18.59 5.39
N ALA A 70 5.76 18.57 4.25
CA ALA A 70 7.20 18.83 4.22
C ALA A 70 7.52 20.22 4.80
N ARG A 71 6.82 21.27 4.34
CA ARG A 71 6.97 22.63 4.90
C ARG A 71 6.68 22.69 6.40
N PHE A 72 5.63 21.99 6.85
CA PHE A 72 5.28 21.94 8.26
C PHE A 72 6.39 21.32 9.12
N TYR A 73 6.92 20.15 8.72
CA TYR A 73 8.00 19.52 9.46
C TYR A 73 9.32 20.31 9.37
N ASP A 74 9.64 20.92 8.22
CA ASP A 74 10.80 21.80 8.09
C ASP A 74 10.81 22.95 9.11
N HIS A 75 9.62 23.47 9.48
CA HIS A 75 9.50 24.59 10.43
C HIS A 75 9.31 24.17 11.89
N PHE A 76 8.66 23.04 12.16
CA PHE A 76 8.18 22.70 13.50
C PHE A 76 8.77 21.39 14.06
N GLN A 77 9.58 20.64 13.30
CA GLN A 77 10.07 19.32 13.70
C GLN A 77 10.76 19.31 15.09
N GLU A 78 11.51 20.35 15.44
CA GLU A 78 12.20 20.41 16.74
C GLU A 78 11.25 20.64 17.93
N ASN A 79 10.09 21.24 17.70
CA ASN A 79 9.15 21.67 18.75
C ASN A 79 7.91 20.77 18.87
N ILE A 80 7.72 19.81 17.95
CA ILE A 80 6.59 18.89 17.98
C ILE A 80 6.94 17.70 18.86
N HIS A 81 6.32 17.66 20.04
CA HIS A 81 6.31 16.48 20.92
C HIS A 81 4.94 15.81 20.86
N GLU A 82 4.68 15.08 19.78
CA GLU A 82 3.45 14.32 19.58
C GLU A 82 3.70 12.82 19.69
N THR A 83 2.79 12.12 20.34
CA THR A 83 2.71 10.66 20.29
C THR A 83 1.62 10.25 19.31
N ILE A 84 1.97 9.55 18.24
CA ILE A 84 1.03 9.12 17.20
C ILE A 84 0.46 7.74 17.57
N ASN A 85 -0.86 7.62 17.61
CA ASN A 85 -1.54 6.34 17.84
C ASN A 85 -1.83 5.62 16.52
N LEU A 86 -0.96 4.68 16.12
CA LEU A 86 -1.15 3.89 14.89
C LEU A 86 -2.22 2.78 15.02
N HIS A 87 -2.80 2.57 16.20
CA HIS A 87 -3.86 1.57 16.41
C HIS A 87 -5.27 2.10 16.12
N ASP A 88 -5.49 3.40 16.28
CA ASP A 88 -6.78 4.03 16.07
C ASP A 88 -6.83 4.72 14.70
N PRO A 89 -7.63 4.23 13.73
CA PRO A 89 -7.70 4.81 12.40
C PRO A 89 -8.33 6.22 12.38
N GLU A 90 -9.10 6.59 13.40
CA GLU A 90 -9.75 7.91 13.48
C GLU A 90 -8.85 8.96 14.16
N SER A 91 -7.74 8.54 14.77
CA SER A 91 -6.84 9.45 15.44
C SER A 91 -6.06 10.30 14.42
N LYS A 92 -6.14 11.62 14.56
CA LYS A 92 -5.49 12.57 13.67
C LYS A 92 -4.21 13.09 14.29
N CYS A 93 -3.12 13.06 13.52
CA CYS A 93 -1.87 13.72 13.91
C CYS A 93 -2.00 15.25 13.85
N ILE A 94 -1.14 15.99 14.55
CA ILE A 94 -1.07 17.44 14.49
C ILE A 94 -0.85 17.92 13.05
N SER A 95 0.04 17.27 12.30
CA SER A 95 0.26 17.60 10.89
C SER A 95 -0.99 17.38 10.03
N GLN A 96 -1.86 16.45 10.41
CA GLN A 96 -3.11 16.20 9.70
C GLN A 96 -4.16 17.26 10.01
N LEU A 97 -4.28 17.65 11.29
CA LEU A 97 -5.10 18.79 11.71
C LEU A 97 -4.63 20.08 11.02
N PHE A 98 -3.32 20.28 10.88
CA PHE A 98 -2.75 21.41 10.15
C PHE A 98 -3.21 21.46 8.69
N ILE A 99 -3.19 20.32 8.01
CA ILE A 99 -3.63 20.24 6.61
C ILE A 99 -5.12 20.50 6.49
N GLU A 100 -5.94 20.02 7.42
CA GLU A 100 -7.38 20.29 7.44
C GLU A 100 -7.67 21.78 7.61
N ALA A 101 -6.98 22.44 8.56
CA ALA A 101 -7.04 23.88 8.73
C ALA A 101 -6.56 24.64 7.49
N TYR A 102 -5.44 24.21 6.90
CA TYR A 102 -4.92 24.78 5.67
C TYR A 102 -5.90 24.63 4.51
N ASN A 103 -6.54 23.47 4.37
CA ASN A 103 -7.53 23.23 3.32
C ASN A 103 -8.82 24.04 3.52
N ALA A 104 -9.20 24.35 4.76
CA ALA A 104 -10.38 25.15 5.08
C ALA A 104 -10.21 26.66 4.78
N THR A 105 -8.98 27.15 4.67
CA THR A 105 -8.71 28.57 4.33
C THR A 105 -8.89 28.85 2.83
N CYS A 106 -9.33 30.06 2.48
CA CYS A 106 -9.59 30.45 1.09
C CYS A 106 -8.35 30.35 0.20
N VAL A 107 -8.55 29.86 -1.03
CA VAL A 107 -7.48 29.61 -2.02
C VAL A 107 -6.96 30.90 -2.66
N ASP A 108 -7.74 31.99 -2.65
CA ASP A 108 -7.39 33.27 -3.28
C ASP A 108 -6.28 34.04 -2.55
N ILE A 109 -5.81 33.52 -1.41
CA ILE A 109 -4.83 34.14 -0.52
C ILE A 109 -3.43 33.58 -0.82
N ASP A 110 -2.39 34.42 -0.67
CA ASP A 110 -0.99 33.99 -0.84
C ASP A 110 -0.64 32.80 0.09
N ASP A 111 0.18 31.87 -0.43
CA ASP A 111 0.58 30.62 0.21
C ASP A 111 1.08 30.83 1.64
N LYS A 112 1.86 31.90 1.86
CA LYS A 112 2.45 32.24 3.15
C LYS A 112 1.41 32.69 4.16
N SER A 113 0.52 33.59 3.76
CA SER A 113 -0.60 34.03 4.60
C SER A 113 -1.52 32.87 4.94
N ARG A 114 -1.74 31.96 3.99
CA ARG A 114 -2.54 30.74 4.21
C ARG A 114 -1.90 29.82 5.24
N PHE A 115 -0.59 29.63 5.14
CA PHE A 115 0.19 28.86 6.11
C PHE A 115 0.11 29.47 7.51
N LEU A 116 0.30 30.78 7.64
CA LEU A 116 0.20 31.49 8.92
C LEU A 116 -1.20 31.37 9.52
N ALA A 117 -2.25 31.57 8.72
CA ALA A 117 -3.62 31.42 9.16
C ALA A 117 -3.91 30.01 9.71
N ALA A 118 -3.39 28.97 9.06
CA ALA A 118 -3.53 27.59 9.52
C ALA A 118 -2.78 27.32 10.85
N VAL A 119 -1.64 27.98 11.08
CA VAL A 119 -0.92 27.92 12.36
C VAL A 119 -1.76 28.59 13.46
N ASP A 120 -2.29 29.79 13.18
CA ASP A 120 -3.12 30.52 14.14
C ASP A 120 -4.36 29.71 14.55
N THR A 121 -5.02 29.04 13.59
CA THR A 121 -6.16 28.17 13.90
C THR A 121 -5.77 26.99 14.79
N LEU A 122 -4.61 26.36 14.57
CA LEU A 122 -4.15 25.27 15.41
C LEU A 122 -3.81 25.72 16.83
N GLU A 123 -3.24 26.91 17.00
CA GLU A 123 -2.98 27.48 18.31
C GLU A 123 -4.27 27.76 19.10
N LEU A 124 -5.32 28.21 18.41
CA LEU A 124 -6.64 28.41 19.00
C LEU A 124 -7.24 27.08 19.47
N GLU A 125 -7.18 26.03 18.63
CA GLU A 125 -7.69 24.70 18.98
C GLU A 125 -6.96 24.08 20.18
N LYS A 126 -5.64 24.25 20.27
CA LYS A 126 -4.86 23.82 21.44
C LYS A 126 -5.26 24.55 22.72
N LYS A 127 -5.60 25.83 22.65
CA LYS A 127 -6.06 26.63 23.82
C LYS A 127 -7.44 26.24 24.30
N THR A 128 -8.32 25.76 23.42
CA THR A 128 -9.68 25.32 23.80
C THR A 128 -9.75 23.97 24.51
N LEU A 129 -8.66 23.20 24.52
CA LEU A 129 -8.59 21.87 25.16
C LEU A 129 -7.94 21.90 26.56
N ILE A 130 -7.69 23.10 27.11
CA ILE A 130 -7.19 23.35 28.47
C ILE A 130 -8.26 24.12 29.25
#